data_AF-A0A9E3SCF1-F1
#
_entry.id   AF-A0A9E3SCF1-F1
#
_cell.length_a   1.000
_cell.length_b   1.000
_cell.length_c   1.000
_cell.angle_alpha   90.00
_cell.angle_beta   90.00
_cell.angle_gamma   90.00
#
_symmetry.space_group_name_H-M   'P 1'
#
loop_
_entity.id
_entity.type
_entity.pdbx_description
1 polymer ?
#
loop_
_entity_poly.entity_id
_entity_poly.type
_entity_poly.pdbx_seq_one_letter_code
_entity_poly.pdbx_strand_id
1 'polypeptide(L)'
;MSRAKNRRGFTLIELLIVVVITGILALASVPVISASTQDARRSEGELILGTVRDVARIEYARTGTSPKKLSDCGVKAKDRTGNYFKVQNAIANSNIQDARIRAVSISGDDGRGDLHFTWNSGASEFRWR
;
A
#
# COMPACT_ATOMS: atom_id res chain seq x y z
N MET A 1 -45.00 50.61 13.09
CA MET A 1 -44.73 50.23 11.68
C MET A 1 -43.88 48.98 11.65
N SER A 2 -44.46 47.80 11.38
CA SER A 2 -43.70 46.56 11.24
C SER A 2 -43.29 46.37 9.77
N ARG A 3 -41.98 46.28 9.50
CA ARG A 3 -41.47 45.96 8.16
C ARG A 3 -41.75 44.48 7.89
N ALA A 4 -42.53 44.18 6.84
CA ALA A 4 -42.71 42.81 6.37
C ALA A 4 -41.35 42.25 5.91
N LYS A 5 -40.89 41.19 6.57
CA LYS A 5 -39.64 40.51 6.26
C LYS A 5 -39.86 39.71 4.98
N ASN A 6 -39.24 40.13 3.88
CA ASN A 6 -39.35 39.49 2.58
C ASN A 6 -38.79 38.05 2.66
N ARG A 7 -39.66 37.05 2.82
CA ARG A 7 -39.29 35.64 2.83
C ARG A 7 -39.12 35.18 1.38
N ARG A 8 -37.92 35.35 0.84
CA ARG A 8 -37.53 34.73 -0.44
C ARG A 8 -37.42 33.22 -0.21
N GLY A 9 -38.35 32.46 -0.78
CA GLY A 9 -38.29 31.00 -0.82
C GLY A 9 -37.38 30.53 -1.95
N PHE A 10 -36.74 29.37 -1.76
CA PHE A 10 -35.97 28.69 -2.80
C PHE A 10 -36.87 28.34 -3.99
N THR A 11 -36.36 28.54 -5.21
CA THR A 11 -37.09 28.12 -6.41
C THR A 11 -36.91 26.61 -6.63
N LEU A 12 -37.93 25.94 -7.16
CA LEU A 12 -37.81 24.52 -7.53
C LEU A 12 -36.69 24.29 -8.55
N ILE A 13 -36.45 25.29 -9.43
CA ILE A 13 -35.40 25.22 -10.43
C ILE A 13 -34.00 25.36 -9.84
N GLU A 14 -33.81 26.16 -8.78
CA GLU A 14 -32.53 26.19 -8.05
C GLU A 14 -32.20 24.82 -7.48
N LEU A 15 -33.18 24.18 -6.85
CA LEU A 15 -32.95 22.87 -6.26
C LEU A 15 -32.71 21.80 -7.34
N LEU A 16 -33.41 21.89 -8.47
CA LEU A 16 -33.23 21.01 -9.63
C LEU A 16 -31.82 21.10 -10.23
N ILE A 17 -31.32 22.32 -10.46
CA ILE A 17 -29.97 22.50 -11.03
C ILE A 17 -28.91 21.99 -10.05
N VAL A 18 -29.09 22.22 -8.74
CA VAL A 18 -28.16 21.73 -7.72
C VAL A 18 -28.10 20.20 -7.71
N VAL A 19 -29.24 19.49 -7.69
CA VAL A 19 -29.21 18.02 -7.68
C VAL A 19 -28.62 17.45 -8.97
N VAL A 20 -28.89 18.08 -10.12
CA VAL A 20 -28.30 17.69 -11.41
C VAL A 20 -26.77 17.85 -11.38
N ILE A 21 -26.26 18.99 -10.93
CA ILE A 21 -24.81 19.23 -10.84
C ILE A 21 -24.16 18.26 -9.84
N THR A 22 -24.75 18.07 -8.65
CA THR A 22 -24.20 17.13 -7.65
C THR A 22 -24.24 15.68 -8.14
N GLY A 23 -25.23 15.30 -8.95
CA GLY A 23 -25.30 13.96 -9.56
C GLY A 23 -24.15 13.71 -10.54
N ILE A 24 -23.82 14.68 -11.40
CA ILE A 24 -22.69 14.58 -12.34
C ILE A 24 -21.36 14.51 -11.58
N LEU A 25 -21.16 15.38 -10.58
CA LEU A 25 -19.94 15.41 -9.77
C LEU A 25 -19.76 14.12 -8.95
N ALA A 26 -20.83 13.57 -8.40
CA ALA A 26 -20.79 12.34 -7.63
C ALA A 26 -20.31 11.16 -8.50
N LEU A 27 -20.84 11.01 -9.71
CA LEU A 27 -20.42 9.94 -10.63
C LEU A 27 -18.94 10.06 -11.02
N ALA A 28 -18.44 11.28 -11.25
CA ALA A 28 -17.04 11.51 -11.58
C ALA A 28 -16.06 11.27 -10.41
N SER A 29 -16.52 11.41 -9.16
CA SER A 29 -15.66 11.36 -7.97
C SER A 29 -15.40 9.94 -7.44
N VAL A 30 -16.29 8.98 -7.73
CA VAL A 30 -16.16 7.59 -7.27
C VAL A 30 -14.84 6.91 -7.72
N PRO A 31 -14.41 6.96 -9.00
CA PRO A 31 -13.22 6.20 -9.43
C PRO A 31 -11.89 6.72 -8.85
N VAL A 32 -11.82 8.00 -8.44
CA VAL A 32 -10.57 8.60 -7.96
C VAL A 32 -10.21 8.13 -6.54
N ILE A 33 -11.23 7.98 -5.69
CA ILE A 33 -11.04 7.61 -4.29
C ILE A 33 -10.54 6.16 -4.16
N SER A 34 -11.07 5.25 -5.00
CA SER A 34 -10.65 3.84 -4.97
C SER A 34 -9.19 3.66 -5.41
N ALA A 35 -8.75 4.36 -6.46
CA ALA A 35 -7.37 4.32 -6.92
C ALA A 35 -6.38 4.82 -5.84
N SER A 36 -6.67 5.97 -5.22
CA SER A 36 -5.82 6.53 -4.15
C SER A 36 -5.69 5.59 -2.95
N THR A 37 -6.77 4.91 -2.56
CA THR A 37 -6.71 3.94 -1.46
C THR A 37 -5.90 2.71 -1.83
N GLN A 38 -5.99 2.23 -3.07
CA GLN A 38 -5.19 1.10 -3.53
C GLN A 38 -3.70 1.45 -3.54
N ASP A 39 -3.33 2.63 -4.01
CA ASP A 39 -1.93 3.08 -4.02
C ASP A 39 -1.38 3.26 -2.60
N ALA A 40 -2.17 3.79 -1.66
CA ALA A 40 -1.77 3.86 -0.26
C ALA A 40 -1.50 2.47 0.33
N ARG A 41 -2.34 1.47 0.01
CA ARG A 41 -2.12 0.07 0.42
C ARG A 41 -0.84 -0.49 -0.20
N ARG A 42 -0.58 -0.23 -1.49
CA ARG A 42 0.66 -0.66 -2.18
C ARG A 42 1.90 -0.08 -1.51
N SER A 43 1.88 1.21 -1.19
CA SER A 43 2.98 1.89 -0.51
C SER A 43 3.25 1.31 0.88
N GLU A 44 2.23 0.87 1.61
CA GLU A 44 2.42 0.15 2.88
C GLU A 44 3.17 -1.17 2.66
N GLY A 45 2.79 -1.95 1.65
CA GLY A 45 3.47 -3.19 1.30
C GLY A 45 4.94 -2.97 0.92
N GLU A 46 5.22 -1.94 0.13
CA GLU A 46 6.58 -1.55 -0.26
C GLU A 46 7.43 -1.13 0.94
N LEU A 47 6.85 -0.34 1.86
CA LEU A 47 7.54 0.12 3.06
C LEU A 47 7.94 -1.06 3.97
N ILE A 48 7.02 -2.01 4.22
CA ILE A 48 7.31 -3.20 5.02
C ILE A 48 8.37 -4.08 4.33
N LEU A 49 8.31 -4.22 3.00
CA LEU A 49 9.34 -4.95 2.25
C LEU A 49 10.72 -4.30 2.38
N GLY A 50 10.80 -2.97 2.34
CA GLY A 50 12.03 -2.21 2.52
C GLY A 50 12.65 -2.41 3.89
N THR A 51 11.86 -2.27 4.98
CA THR A 51 12.37 -2.45 6.35
C THR A 51 12.88 -3.87 6.59
N VAL A 52 12.14 -4.85 6.08
CA VAL A 52 12.50 -6.27 6.21
C VAL A 52 13.77 -6.60 5.41
N ARG A 53 13.95 -6.03 4.21
CA ARG A 53 15.19 -6.16 3.43
C ARG A 53 16.37 -5.62 4.22
N ASP A 54 16.23 -4.45 4.84
CA ASP A 54 17.34 -3.80 5.53
C ASP A 54 17.81 -4.65 6.73
N VAL A 55 16.88 -5.22 7.49
CA VAL A 55 17.21 -6.19 8.56
C VAL A 55 17.90 -7.42 8.01
N ALA A 56 17.40 -7.98 6.90
CA ALA A 56 18.03 -9.14 6.28
C ALA A 56 19.46 -8.84 5.79
N ARG A 57 19.71 -7.63 5.27
CA ARG A 57 21.04 -7.20 4.82
C ARG A 57 22.01 -6.99 5.97
N ILE A 58 21.55 -6.44 7.09
CA ILE A 58 22.35 -6.34 8.31
C ILE A 58 22.77 -7.74 8.77
N GLU A 59 21.84 -8.70 8.75
CA GLU A 59 22.13 -10.08 9.13
C GLU A 59 23.11 -10.77 8.17
N TYR A 60 22.98 -10.52 6.88
CA TYR A 60 23.95 -10.97 5.88
C TYR A 60 25.35 -10.39 6.14
N ALA A 61 25.45 -9.10 6.42
CA ALA A 61 26.73 -8.45 6.74
C ALA A 61 27.35 -9.00 8.04
N ARG A 62 26.52 -9.42 9.01
CA ARG A 62 26.96 -9.99 10.28
C ARG A 62 27.46 -11.43 10.15
N THR A 63 26.77 -12.25 9.38
CA THR A 63 27.02 -13.71 9.30
C THR A 63 27.81 -14.12 8.06
N GLY A 64 27.94 -13.24 7.07
CA GLY A 64 28.51 -13.52 5.76
C GLY A 64 27.69 -14.52 4.92
N THR A 65 26.55 -14.98 5.43
CA THR A 65 25.72 -16.01 4.80
C THR A 65 24.32 -15.50 4.55
N SER A 66 23.80 -15.73 3.35
CA SER A 66 22.46 -15.29 2.94
C SER A 66 21.38 -16.01 3.77
N PRO A 67 20.57 -15.29 4.58
CA PRO A 67 19.51 -15.91 5.35
C PRO A 67 18.45 -16.52 4.43
N LYS A 68 17.86 -17.64 4.85
CA LYS A 68 16.79 -18.33 4.11
C LYS A 68 15.40 -17.93 4.62
N LYS A 69 15.30 -17.53 5.88
CA LYS A 69 14.07 -17.04 6.49
C LYS A 69 14.31 -15.73 7.21
N LEU A 70 13.30 -14.88 7.22
CA LEU A 70 13.33 -13.61 7.97
C LEU A 70 13.34 -13.82 9.48
N SER A 71 12.80 -14.94 9.96
CA SER A 71 12.92 -15.33 11.37
C SER A 71 14.36 -15.57 11.80
N ASP A 72 15.23 -16.00 10.88
CA ASP A 72 16.66 -16.21 11.17
C ASP A 72 17.35 -14.85 11.42
N CYS A 73 16.83 -13.77 10.80
CA CYS A 73 17.26 -12.39 11.01
C CYS A 73 16.59 -11.71 12.23
N GLY A 74 15.85 -12.46 13.05
CA GLY A 74 15.13 -11.91 14.21
C GLY A 74 13.83 -11.17 13.88
N VAL A 75 13.37 -11.16 12.62
CA VAL A 75 12.10 -10.53 12.23
C VAL A 75 10.93 -11.43 12.62
N LYS A 76 10.13 -11.00 13.59
CA LYS A 76 8.95 -11.75 14.04
C LYS A 76 7.78 -11.53 13.08
N ALA A 77 6.81 -12.43 13.09
CA ALA A 77 5.63 -12.33 12.24
C ALA A 77 4.89 -10.99 12.38
N LYS A 78 4.82 -10.45 13.60
CA LYS A 78 4.21 -9.16 13.90
C LYS A 78 4.93 -7.96 13.27
N ASP A 79 6.25 -8.02 13.12
CA ASP A 79 7.06 -6.90 12.63
C ASP A 79 7.03 -6.83 11.08
N ARG A 80 6.57 -7.92 10.45
CA ARG A 80 6.43 -8.07 9.00
C ARG A 80 4.97 -8.14 8.55
N THR A 81 4.05 -7.67 9.38
CA THR A 81 2.61 -7.65 9.12
C THR A 81 2.08 -6.24 9.34
N GLY A 82 1.54 -5.65 8.29
CA GLY A 82 0.81 -4.38 8.33
C GLY A 82 -0.69 -4.59 8.48
N ASN A 83 -1.46 -3.57 8.13
CA ASN A 83 -2.91 -3.61 8.10
C ASN A 83 -3.44 -4.33 6.87
N TYR A 84 -2.79 -4.14 5.71
CA TYR A 84 -3.26 -4.73 4.45
C TYR A 84 -2.35 -5.84 3.93
N PHE A 85 -1.04 -5.74 4.20
CA PHE A 85 -0.05 -6.67 3.66
C PHE A 85 0.79 -7.34 4.74
N LYS A 86 1.09 -8.61 4.52
CA LYS A 86 2.06 -9.38 5.32
C LYS A 86 3.18 -9.87 4.43
N VAL A 87 4.40 -9.76 4.91
CA VAL A 87 5.57 -10.28 4.23
C VAL A 87 5.78 -11.76 4.61
N GLN A 88 5.97 -12.58 3.57
CA GLN A 88 6.24 -14.00 3.71
C GLN A 88 7.57 -14.21 4.42
N ASN A 89 7.62 -15.20 5.31
CA ASN A 89 8.82 -15.47 6.09
C ASN A 89 10.00 -16.01 5.26
N ALA A 90 9.73 -16.51 4.06
CA ALA A 90 10.74 -17.10 3.19
C ALA A 90 11.47 -16.01 2.40
N ILE A 91 12.79 -16.08 2.39
CA ILE A 91 13.64 -15.34 1.46
C ILE A 91 13.98 -16.32 0.33
N ALA A 92 13.42 -16.09 -0.85
CA ALA A 92 13.64 -16.94 -2.00
C ALA A 92 14.95 -16.54 -2.69
N ASN A 93 15.91 -17.44 -2.73
CA ASN A 93 17.21 -17.20 -3.36
C ASN A 93 17.34 -18.11 -4.59
N SER A 94 17.57 -17.52 -5.76
CA SER A 94 17.89 -18.28 -6.99
C SER A 94 19.39 -18.59 -7.09
N ASN A 95 20.22 -17.73 -6.49
CA ASN A 95 21.68 -17.83 -6.39
C ASN A 95 22.13 -17.34 -5.00
N ILE A 96 23.42 -17.45 -4.69
CA ILE A 96 23.99 -16.97 -3.42
C ILE A 96 23.86 -15.45 -3.28
N GLN A 97 23.88 -14.72 -4.40
CA GLN A 97 23.90 -13.25 -4.44
C GLN A 97 22.51 -12.60 -4.59
N ASP A 98 21.47 -13.38 -4.89
CA ASP A 98 20.12 -12.89 -5.18
C ASP A 98 19.15 -13.28 -4.07
N ALA A 99 18.25 -12.37 -3.71
CA ALA A 99 17.19 -12.62 -2.74
C ALA A 99 15.88 -11.95 -3.14
N ARG A 100 14.78 -12.68 -2.99
CA ARG A 100 13.42 -12.17 -3.21
C ARG A 100 12.57 -12.34 -1.96
N ILE A 101 11.94 -11.25 -1.54
CA ILE A 101 10.98 -11.20 -0.44
C ILE A 101 9.63 -10.80 -1.02
N ARG A 102 8.54 -11.39 -0.51
CA ARG A 102 7.19 -11.17 -1.04
C ARG A 102 6.23 -10.66 0.03
N ALA A 103 5.50 -9.60 -0.28
CA ALA A 103 4.31 -9.15 0.42
C ALA A 103 3.05 -9.75 -0.23
N VAL A 104 2.15 -10.27 0.60
CA VAL A 104 0.84 -10.78 0.17
C VAL A 104 -0.24 -10.10 1.01
N SER A 105 -1.42 -9.90 0.41
CA SER A 105 -2.57 -9.37 1.14
C SER A 105 -2.92 -10.23 2.35
N ILE A 106 -3.39 -9.58 3.42
CA ILE A 106 -3.85 -10.24 4.64
C ILE A 106 -5.28 -10.76 4.46
N SER A 107 -6.12 -9.98 3.77
CA SER A 107 -7.50 -10.30 3.43
C SER A 107 -7.83 -9.78 2.03
N GLY A 108 -8.58 -10.56 1.24
CA GLY A 108 -8.91 -10.22 -0.14
C GLY A 108 -7.75 -10.38 -1.14
N ASP A 109 -8.00 -10.03 -2.40
CA ASP A 109 -7.03 -10.12 -3.50
C ASP A 109 -6.51 -8.73 -3.93
N ASP A 110 -5.98 -7.96 -2.96
CA ASP A 110 -5.37 -6.63 -3.21
C ASP A 110 -4.03 -6.68 -3.99
N GLY A 111 -3.65 -7.85 -4.50
CA GLY A 111 -2.40 -8.10 -5.22
C GLY A 111 -1.25 -8.55 -4.33
N ARG A 112 -0.06 -8.59 -4.91
CA ARG A 112 1.19 -9.03 -4.27
C ARG A 112 2.36 -8.16 -4.72
N GLY A 113 3.23 -7.81 -3.77
CA GLY A 113 4.48 -7.12 -4.05
C GLY A 113 5.67 -8.08 -3.94
N ASP A 114 6.52 -8.13 -4.95
CA ASP A 114 7.80 -8.84 -4.91
C ASP A 114 8.93 -7.80 -4.86
N LEU A 115 9.81 -7.91 -3.86
CA LEU A 115 11.05 -7.16 -3.79
C LEU A 115 12.21 -8.10 -4.11
N HIS A 116 12.87 -7.87 -5.24
CA HIS A 116 14.11 -8.54 -5.60
C HIS A 116 15.29 -7.64 -5.23
N PHE A 117 16.31 -8.18 -4.58
CA PHE A 117 17.54 -7.44 -4.30
C PHE A 117 18.74 -8.37 -4.30
N THR A 118 19.89 -7.77 -4.55
CA THR A 118 21.18 -8.45 -4.40
C THR A 118 21.81 -8.10 -3.05
N TRP A 119 22.58 -9.04 -2.52
CA TRP A 119 23.28 -8.83 -1.25
C TRP A 119 24.48 -7.88 -1.40
N ASN A 120 25.19 -7.97 -2.52
CA ASN A 120 26.51 -7.33 -2.70
C ASN A 120 26.47 -6.04 -3.53
N SER A 121 25.50 -5.85 -4.43
CA SER A 121 25.51 -4.73 -5.37
C SER A 121 24.50 -3.63 -5.06
N GLY A 122 23.81 -3.68 -3.91
CA GLY A 122 22.83 -2.68 -3.49
C GLY A 122 21.57 -2.61 -4.38
N ALA A 123 21.61 -3.21 -5.57
CA ALA A 123 20.56 -3.24 -6.54
C ALA A 123 19.31 -3.90 -5.96
N SER A 124 18.18 -3.22 -6.11
CA SER A 124 16.87 -3.76 -5.78
C SER A 124 15.84 -3.32 -6.79
N GLU A 125 15.00 -4.25 -7.21
CA GLU A 125 13.87 -4.02 -8.09
C GLU A 125 12.59 -4.40 -7.36
N PHE A 126 11.69 -3.44 -7.26
CA PHE A 126 10.36 -3.67 -6.73
C PHE A 126 9.37 -3.90 -7.87
N ARG A 127 8.51 -4.92 -7.72
CA ARG A 127 7.49 -5.24 -8.71
C ARG A 127 6.16 -5.52 -8.03
N TRP A 128 5.14 -4.77 -8.42
CA TRP A 128 3.76 -5.04 -8.03
C TRP A 128 3.07 -5.96 -9.04
N ARG A 129 2.26 -6.91 -8.57
CA ARG A 129 1.45 -7.84 -9.37
C ARG A 129 0.04 -8.00 -8.81
#